data_AF-A0A951FBZ9-F1
#
_entry.id   AF-A0A951FBZ9-F1
#
_cell.length_a   1.000
_cell.length_b   1.000
_cell.length_c   1.000
_cell.angle_alpha   90.00
_cell.angle_beta   90.00
_cell.angle_gamma   90.00
#
_symmetry.space_group_name_H-M   'P 1'
#
loop_
_entity.id
_entity.type
_entity.pdbx_description
1 polymer ?
#
loop_
_entity_poly.entity_id
_entity_poly.type
_entity_poly.pdbx_seq_one_letter_code
_entity_poly.pdbx_strand_id
1 'polypeptide(L)' 'MDHATEMEFTLRLPADLYTQLVQLAESEHRSLQSMLVTMLRETLDKQQNQTRQDIMDQWDDHDRLSS' A
#
# COMPACT_ATOMS: atom_id res chain seq x y z
N MET A 1 -7.30 6.37 28.08
CA MET A 1 -6.69 5.17 27.47
C MET A 1 -7.42 4.97 26.17
N ASP A 2 -6.87 5.51 25.08
CA ASP A 2 -7.51 5.47 23.77
C ASP A 2 -7.38 4.07 23.16
N HIS A 3 -8.52 3.40 23.02
CA HIS A 3 -8.63 2.19 22.22
C HIS A 3 -8.33 2.59 20.76
N ALA A 4 -7.19 2.15 20.24
CA ALA A 4 -6.95 2.16 18.79
C ALA A 4 -8.17 1.47 18.14
N THR A 5 -8.95 2.24 17.39
CA THR A 5 -10.13 1.71 16.70
C THR A 5 -9.62 0.80 15.59
N GLU A 6 -9.60 -0.51 15.83
CA GLU A 6 -9.26 -1.48 14.80
C GLU A 6 -10.29 -1.38 13.68
N MET A 7 -9.84 -0.94 12.50
CA MET A 7 -10.68 -0.83 11.32
C MET A 7 -10.71 -2.17 10.60
N GLU A 8 -11.87 -2.83 10.62
CA GLU A 8 -12.11 -4.06 9.89
C GLU A 8 -12.64 -3.77 8.48
N PHE A 9 -12.15 -4.50 7.49
CA PHE A 9 -12.64 -4.42 6.11
C PHE A 9 -12.70 -5.81 5.49
N THR A 10 -13.67 -6.02 4.60
CA THR A 10 -13.83 -7.27 3.84
C THR A 10 -13.39 -7.04 2.40
N LEU A 11 -12.38 -7.78 1.95
CA LEU A 11 -11.99 -7.83 0.54
C LEU A 11 -12.70 -8.99 -0.18
N ARG A 12 -13.33 -8.68 -1.31
CA ARG A 12 -13.83 -9.68 -2.25
C ARG A 12 -12.79 -9.88 -3.33
N LEU A 13 -12.15 -11.04 -3.32
CA LEU A 13 -11.13 -11.41 -4.29
C LEU A 13 -11.69 -12.46 -5.26
N PRO A 14 -11.29 -12.42 -6.55
CA PRO A 14 -11.49 -13.54 -7.45
C PRO A 14 -10.91 -14.83 -6.85
N ALA A 15 -11.59 -15.96 -7.04
CA ALA A 15 -11.22 -17.24 -6.43
C ALA A 15 -9.75 -17.62 -6.73
N ASP A 16 -9.32 -17.48 -7.98
CA ASP A 16 -7.96 -17.80 -8.40
C ASP A 16 -6.91 -16.93 -7.70
N LEU A 17 -7.20 -15.65 -7.50
CA LEU A 17 -6.31 -14.72 -6.81
C LEU A 17 -6.24 -15.04 -5.31
N TYR A 18 -7.38 -15.39 -4.70
CA TYR A 18 -7.42 -15.82 -3.31
C TYR A 18 -6.56 -17.07 -3.08
N THR A 19 -6.69 -18.08 -3.95
CA THR A 19 -5.87 -19.31 -3.87
C THR A 19 -4.38 -19.02 -4.00
N GLN A 20 -3.98 -18.16 -4.95
CA GLN A 20 -2.58 -17.76 -5.12
C GLN A 20 -2.03 -17.05 -3.88
N LEU A 21 -2.81 -16.15 -3.28
CA LEU A 21 -2.40 -15.43 -2.08
C LEU A 21 -2.30 -16.34 -0.84
N VAL A 22 -3.20 -17.33 -0.71
CA VAL A 22 -3.11 -18.34 0.35
C VAL A 22 -1.84 -19.17 0.20
N GLN A 23 -1.55 -19.68 -1.00
CA GLN A 23 -0.33 -20.45 -1.28
C GLN A 23 0.93 -19.65 -0.99
N LEU A 24 0.95 -18.37 -1.36
CA LEU A 24 2.06 -17.48 -1.08
C LEU A 24 2.25 -17.31 0.44
N ALA A 25 1.17 -17.01 1.18
CA ALA A 25 1.22 -16.85 2.62
C ALA A 25 1.73 -18.11 3.34
N GLU A 26 1.28 -19.29 2.90
CA GLU A 26 1.74 -20.59 3.41
C GLU A 26 3.24 -20.80 3.15
N SER A 27 3.71 -20.48 1.94
CA SER A 27 5.12 -20.59 1.55
C SER A 27 6.04 -19.68 2.36
N GLU A 28 5.54 -18.52 2.80
CA GLU A 28 6.27 -17.57 3.64
C GLU A 28 6.11 -17.82 5.14
N HIS A 29 5.33 -18.84 5.53
CA HIS A 29 4.97 -19.15 6.92
C HIS A 29 4.35 -17.95 7.65
N ARG A 30 3.53 -17.18 6.93
CA ARG A 30 2.85 -15.97 7.43
C ARG A 30 1.33 -16.13 7.32
N SER A 31 0.60 -15.37 8.14
CA SER A 31 -0.85 -15.29 7.97
C SER A 31 -1.19 -14.47 6.73
N LEU A 32 -2.20 -14.90 5.97
CA LEU A 32 -2.72 -14.17 4.82
C LEU A 32 -3.09 -12.71 5.19
N GLN A 33 -3.71 -12.52 6.35
CA GLN A 33 -4.07 -11.20 6.85
C GLN A 33 -2.84 -10.30 7.03
N SER A 34 -1.79 -10.79 7.70
CA SER A 34 -0.56 -10.02 7.92
C SER A 34 0.08 -9.64 6.59
N MET A 35 0.16 -10.60 5.65
CA MET A 35 0.69 -10.36 4.32
C MET A 35 -0.10 -9.29 3.55
N LEU A 36 -1.44 -9.37 3.58
CA LEU A 36 -2.31 -8.36 2.95
C LEU A 36 -2.14 -6.97 3.56
N VAL A 37 -2.03 -6.87 4.89
CA VAL A 37 -1.79 -5.60 5.58
C VAL A 37 -0.43 -5.02 5.18
N THR A 38 0.61 -5.84 5.08
CA THR A 38 1.93 -5.40 4.62
C THR A 38 1.87 -4.89 3.18
N MET A 39 1.25 -5.63 2.26
CA MET A 39 1.12 -5.22 0.87
C MET A 39 0.36 -3.90 0.71
N LEU A 40 -0.72 -3.70 1.49
CA LEU A 40 -1.48 -2.45 1.49
C LEU A 40 -0.64 -1.28 2.01
N ARG A 41 0.13 -1.47 3.09
CA ARG A 41 1.04 -0.45 3.62
C ARG A 41 2.11 -0.07 2.61
N GLU A 42 2.77 -1.05 1.99
CA GLU A 42 3.79 -0.79 0.96
C GLU A 42 3.22 -0.04 -0.24
N THR A 43 1.99 -0.36 -0.64
CA THR A 43 1.31 0.33 -1.74
C THR A 43 1.01 1.79 -1.36
N LEU A 44 0.54 2.03 -0.13
CA LEU A 44 0.27 3.37 0.38
C LEU A 44 1.56 4.20 0.46
N ASP A 45 2.64 3.62 0.99
CA ASP A 45 3.94 4.28 1.12
C ASP A 45 4.51 4.66 -0.25
N LYS A 46 4.40 3.76 -1.24
CA LYS A 46 4.78 4.05 -2.63
C LYS A 46 3.96 5.20 -3.22
N GLN A 47 2.66 5.21 -2.99
CA GLN A 47 1.78 6.28 -3.49
C GLN A 47 2.12 7.63 -2.85
N GLN A 48 2.39 7.66 -1.54
CA GLN A 48 2.80 8.88 -0.83
C GLN A 48 4.15 9.40 -1.33
N ASN A 49 5.12 8.51 -1.54
CA ASN A 49 6.42 8.88 -2.09
C ASN A 49 6.31 9.43 -3.52
N GLN A 50 5.47 8.81 -4.38
CA GLN A 50 5.21 9.32 -5.73
C GLN A 50 4.58 10.71 -5.67
N THR A 51 3.58 10.90 -4.81
CA THR A 51 2.91 12.20 -4.64
C THR A 51 3.91 13.28 -4.19
N ARG A 52 4.81 12.93 -3.28
CA ARG A 52 5.88 13.83 -2.83
C ARG A 52 6.83 14.18 -3.97
N GLN A 53 7.22 13.22 -4.79
CA GLN A 53 8.08 13.44 -5.95
C GLN A 53 7.40 14.37 -6.96
N ASP A 54 6.13 14.11 -7.28
CA ASP A 54 5.35 14.93 -8.21
C ASP A 54 5.25 16.40 -7.75
N ILE A 55 5.14 16.63 -6.44
CA ILE A 55 5.15 17.98 -5.86
C ILE A 55 6.53 18.62 -6.04
N MET A 56 7.62 17.90 -5.76
CA MET A 56 8.98 18.44 -5.90
C MET A 56 9.31 18.78 -7.36
N ASP A 57 8.91 17.92 -8.30
CA ASP A 57 9.12 18.13 -9.74
C ASP A 57 8.36 19.37 -10.24
N GLN A 58 7.11 19.56 -9.79
CA GLN A 58 6.33 20.77 -10.13
C GLN A 58 6.97 22.06 -9.63
N TRP A 59 7.64 22.03 -8.47
CA TRP A 59 8.30 23.21 -7.91
C TRP A 59 9.60 23.51 -8.67
N ASP A 60 10.40 22.50 -9.03
CA ASP A 60 11.62 22.67 -9.83
C ASP A 60 11.30 23.19 -11.24
N ASP A 61 10.21 22.70 -11.85
CA ASP A 61 9.74 23.22 -13.14
C ASP A 61 9.26 24.68 -13.04
N HIS A 62 8.61 25.08 -11.94
CA HIS A 62 8.20 26.46 -11.72
C HIS A 62 9.37 27.43 -11.53
N ASP A 63 10.44 27.00 -10.84
CA ASP A 63 11.67 27.79 -10.68
C ASP A 63 12.44 27.94 -12.00
N ARG A 64 12.45 26.89 -12.84
CA ARG A 64 13.08 26.90 -14.17
C ARG A 64 12.34 27.74 -15.20
N LEU A 65 11.02 27.76 -15.15
CA LEU A 65 10.17 28.50 -16.10
C LEU A 65 9.95 29.97 -15.73
N SER A 66 10.27 30.37 -14.48
CA SER A 66 10.18 31.75 -14.00
C SER A 66 11.49 32.55 -14.14
N SER A 67 12.52 31.95 -14.75
CA SER A 67 13.78 32.59 -15.16
C SER A 67 13.78 32.88 -16.66
#